data_AF-A0AAD6XLV6-F1
#
_entry.id   AF-A0AAD6XLV6-F1
#
_cell.length_a   1.000
_cell.length_b   1.000
_cell.length_c   1.000
_cell.angle_alpha   90.00
_cell.angle_beta   90.00
_cell.angle_gamma   90.00
#
_symmetry.space_group_name_H-M   'P 1'
#
loop_
_entity.id
_entity.type
_entity.pdbx_description
1 polymer ?
#
loop_
_entity_poly.entity_id
_entity_poly.type
_entity_poly.pdbx_seq_one_letter_code
_entity_poly.pdbx_strand_id
1 'polypeptide(L)'
;MALFWRQFAALFWKNWIVLSKHPFLNLLRCFIFPVAYGIFLAVAKQFLLKPNNYGIGNPIPVFPLQQQFNDAGTLVWADATDGTGQPSPAEIMARVTRGFSGSQLRLVKQAASGTQLPFECPQNFNGFSECYAAVIFNAVPASPTTPINYTILADSGLFHIDVVRHKSDFETRVLRVCGACTGCVVVVNKSTGIICPAKSSTISLPRQVAPATKL
;
A
#
# COMPACT_ATOMS: atom_id res chain seq x y z
N MET A 1 57.77 21.30 8.18
CA MET A 1 56.96 21.07 6.95
C MET A 1 57.61 20.10 5.95
N ALA A 2 58.92 20.15 5.69
CA ALA A 2 59.57 19.27 4.69
C ALA A 2 59.60 17.77 5.03
N LEU A 3 59.68 17.42 6.33
CA LEU A 3 59.70 16.03 6.80
C LEU A 3 58.36 15.31 6.57
N PHE A 4 57.25 16.01 6.77
CA PHE A 4 55.90 15.49 6.52
C PHE A 4 55.67 15.21 5.04
N TRP A 5 56.05 16.13 4.14
CA TRP A 5 55.92 15.94 2.69
C TRP A 5 56.80 14.80 2.16
N ARG A 6 58.01 14.61 2.70
CA ARG A 6 58.87 13.48 2.33
C ARG A 6 58.28 12.14 2.78
N GLN A 7 57.72 12.07 3.97
CA GLN A 7 57.05 10.85 4.47
C GLN A 7 55.76 10.56 3.69
N PHE A 8 54.96 11.59 3.39
CA PHE A 8 53.75 11.47 2.58
C PHE A 8 54.07 11.00 1.15
N ALA A 9 55.08 11.58 0.50
CA ALA A 9 55.52 11.18 -0.83
C ALA A 9 56.06 9.75 -0.86
N ALA A 10 56.84 9.35 0.15
CA ALA A 10 57.33 7.97 0.27
C ALA A 10 56.18 6.96 0.45
N LEU A 11 55.17 7.30 1.26
CA LEU A 11 53.96 6.47 1.39
C LEU A 11 53.18 6.40 0.08
N PHE A 12 53.02 7.51 -0.62
CA PHE A 12 52.28 7.57 -1.88
C PHE A 12 52.97 6.74 -2.96
N TRP A 13 54.30 6.85 -3.07
CA TRP A 13 55.11 6.07 -4.00
C TRP A 13 55.06 4.57 -3.70
N LYS A 14 55.12 4.19 -2.41
CA LYS A 14 55.00 2.79 -2.01
C LYS A 14 53.63 2.22 -2.36
N ASN A 15 52.56 2.95 -2.06
CA ASN A 15 51.20 2.54 -2.42
C ASN A 15 51.02 2.46 -3.93
N TRP A 16 51.59 3.39 -4.72
CA TRP A 16 51.52 3.39 -6.18
C TRP A 16 52.17 2.16 -6.82
N ILE A 17 53.34 1.72 -6.31
CA ILE A 17 54.02 0.51 -6.80
C ILE A 17 53.17 -0.74 -6.53
N VAL A 18 52.56 -0.82 -5.34
CA VAL A 18 51.67 -1.94 -4.96
C VAL A 18 50.40 -1.92 -5.81
N LEU A 19 49.83 -0.74 -6.07
CA LEU A 19 48.67 -0.55 -6.96
C LEU A 19 48.97 -0.98 -8.40
N SER A 20 50.20 -0.73 -8.88
CA SER A 20 50.64 -1.03 -10.25
C SER A 20 50.91 -2.52 -10.50
N LYS A 21 51.05 -3.35 -9.46
CA LYS A 21 51.22 -4.81 -9.62
C LYS A 21 49.91 -5.54 -9.94
N HIS A 22 48.76 -4.98 -9.53
CA HIS A 22 47.44 -5.55 -9.82
C HIS A 22 46.46 -4.46 -10.30
N PRO A 23 46.76 -3.80 -11.44
CA PRO A 23 46.03 -2.60 -11.87
C PRO A 23 44.57 -2.91 -12.20
N PHE A 24 44.28 -4.09 -12.76
CA PHE A 24 42.93 -4.51 -13.12
C PHE A 24 42.04 -4.73 -11.89
N LEU A 25 42.52 -5.48 -10.89
CA LEU A 25 41.75 -5.76 -9.66
C LEU A 25 41.53 -4.49 -8.83
N ASN A 26 42.51 -3.58 -8.81
CA ASN A 26 42.37 -2.30 -8.13
C ASN A 26 41.43 -1.34 -8.86
N LEU A 27 41.51 -1.23 -10.19
CA LEU A 27 40.57 -0.43 -10.96
C LEU A 27 39.14 -0.94 -10.75
N LEU A 28 38.97 -2.27 -10.75
CA LEU A 28 37.67 -2.88 -10.55
C LEU A 28 37.11 -2.62 -9.13
N ARG A 29 37.92 -2.78 -8.08
CA ARG A 29 37.49 -2.54 -6.68
C ARG A 29 37.35 -1.07 -6.30
N CYS A 30 38.27 -0.22 -6.73
CA CYS A 30 38.33 1.18 -6.30
C CYS A 30 37.50 2.12 -7.18
N PHE A 31 37.18 1.72 -8.42
CA PHE A 31 36.47 2.59 -9.36
C PHE A 31 35.19 1.95 -9.91
N ILE A 32 35.30 0.76 -10.51
CA ILE A 32 34.15 0.13 -11.18
C ILE A 32 33.06 -0.27 -10.17
N PHE A 33 33.42 -0.92 -9.06
CA PHE A 33 32.46 -1.33 -8.04
C PHE A 33 31.70 -0.15 -7.42
N PRO A 34 32.37 0.93 -6.95
CA PRO A 34 31.67 2.11 -6.44
C PRO A 34 30.76 2.79 -7.46
N VAL A 35 31.20 2.95 -8.71
CA VAL A 35 30.40 3.59 -9.76
C VAL A 35 29.21 2.72 -10.17
N ALA A 36 29.43 1.42 -10.38
CA ALA A 36 28.37 0.48 -10.71
C ALA A 36 27.33 0.37 -9.58
N TYR A 37 27.77 0.35 -8.33
CA TYR A 37 26.88 0.36 -7.17
C TYR A 37 26.09 1.67 -7.08
N GLY A 38 26.70 2.82 -7.34
CA GLY A 38 26.02 4.11 -7.40
C GLY A 38 24.94 4.16 -8.49
N ILE A 39 25.25 3.67 -9.70
CA ILE A 39 24.28 3.56 -10.80
C ILE A 39 23.16 2.58 -10.41
N PHE A 40 23.49 1.42 -9.85
CA PHE A 40 22.51 0.46 -9.39
C PHE A 40 21.55 1.08 -8.37
N LEU A 41 22.04 1.79 -7.35
CA LEU A 41 21.19 2.48 -6.38
C LEU A 41 20.34 3.60 -7.01
N ALA A 42 20.86 4.32 -8.01
CA ALA A 42 20.12 5.35 -8.71
C ALA A 42 18.94 4.78 -9.50
N VAL A 43 19.12 3.64 -10.17
CA VAL A 43 18.07 2.98 -10.98
C VAL A 43 17.24 1.98 -10.16
N ALA A 44 17.72 1.56 -8.98
CA ALA A 44 17.01 0.62 -8.11
C ALA A 44 15.58 1.10 -7.81
N LYS A 45 15.37 2.40 -7.65
CA LYS A 45 14.02 2.94 -7.46
C LYS A 45 13.08 2.67 -8.62
N GLN A 46 13.56 2.66 -9.86
CA GLN A 46 12.75 2.40 -11.05
C GLN A 46 12.44 0.90 -11.24
N PHE A 47 13.33 0.02 -10.79
CA PHE A 47 13.08 -1.43 -10.82
C PHE A 47 12.23 -1.90 -9.63
N LEU A 48 12.40 -1.27 -8.47
CA LEU A 48 11.72 -1.68 -7.23
C LEU A 48 10.37 -0.96 -7.03
N LEU A 49 10.14 0.16 -7.71
CA LEU A 49 8.86 0.87 -7.70
C LEU A 49 8.23 0.80 -9.08
N LYS A 50 6.99 0.34 -9.12
CA LYS A 50 6.18 0.39 -10.34
C LYS A 50 5.97 1.87 -10.72
N PRO A 51 6.31 2.30 -11.95
CA PRO A 51 6.17 3.70 -12.34
C PRO A 51 4.70 4.12 -12.25
N ASN A 52 4.45 5.27 -11.63
CA ASN A 52 3.12 5.82 -11.44
C ASN A 52 2.74 6.72 -12.61
N ASN A 53 1.50 6.58 -13.10
CA ASN A 53 0.93 7.41 -14.15
C ASN A 53 -0.10 8.36 -13.54
N TYR A 54 0.35 9.55 -13.15
CA TYR A 54 -0.48 10.62 -12.56
C TYR A 54 -1.20 11.50 -13.59
N GLY A 55 -1.35 11.02 -14.83
CA GLY A 55 -1.99 11.78 -15.90
C GLY A 55 -3.46 12.12 -15.60
N ILE A 56 -4.08 12.88 -16.49
CA ILE A 56 -5.52 13.13 -16.42
C ILE A 56 -6.25 11.88 -16.92
N GLY A 57 -6.83 11.10 -16.00
CA GLY A 57 -7.72 9.99 -16.36
C GLY A 57 -9.16 10.42 -16.51
N ASN A 58 -9.99 9.52 -17.05
CA ASN A 58 -11.42 9.74 -17.25
C ASN A 58 -12.23 9.11 -16.10
N PRO A 59 -13.40 9.67 -15.73
CA PRO A 59 -14.24 9.04 -14.73
C PRO A 59 -14.78 7.70 -15.28
N ILE A 60 -14.59 6.62 -14.52
CA ILE A 60 -15.16 5.30 -14.81
C ILE A 60 -16.11 4.85 -13.70
N PRO A 61 -17.14 4.05 -14.01
CA PRO A 61 -18.02 3.50 -12.99
C PRO A 61 -17.27 2.55 -12.07
N VAL A 62 -17.74 2.45 -10.82
CA VAL A 62 -17.17 1.50 -9.87
C VAL A 62 -17.64 0.09 -10.24
N PHE A 63 -16.80 -0.69 -10.94
CA PHE A 63 -16.95 -2.14 -11.10
C PHE A 63 -17.26 -2.84 -9.78
N PRO A 64 -18.09 -3.90 -9.83
CA PRO A 64 -18.46 -4.66 -8.66
C PRO A 64 -17.26 -5.37 -8.02
N LEU A 65 -17.28 -5.50 -6.69
CA LEU A 65 -16.23 -6.17 -5.91
C LEU A 65 -15.97 -7.61 -6.40
N GLN A 66 -17.00 -8.30 -6.87
CA GLN A 66 -16.93 -9.72 -7.29
C GLN A 66 -16.00 -9.95 -8.49
N GLN A 67 -15.85 -8.96 -9.37
CA GLN A 67 -15.01 -9.07 -10.57
C GLN A 67 -13.52 -8.97 -10.27
N GLN A 68 -13.15 -8.28 -9.18
CA GLN A 68 -11.75 -7.97 -8.85
C GLN A 68 -11.24 -8.72 -7.63
N PHE A 69 -12.14 -9.19 -6.76
CA PHE A 69 -11.79 -10.07 -5.65
C PHE A 69 -11.40 -11.45 -6.19
N ASN A 70 -10.15 -11.60 -6.58
CA ASN A 70 -9.59 -12.88 -7.00
C ASN A 70 -9.16 -13.68 -5.77
N ASP A 71 -8.99 -15.00 -5.93
CA ASP A 71 -8.63 -15.92 -4.84
C ASP A 71 -7.22 -15.69 -4.24
N ALA A 72 -6.62 -14.52 -4.47
CA ALA A 72 -5.27 -14.15 -4.05
C ALA A 72 -5.21 -13.53 -2.65
N GLY A 73 -6.35 -13.23 -2.03
CA GLY A 73 -6.35 -12.72 -0.66
C GLY A 73 -7.68 -12.84 0.06
N THR A 74 -7.61 -12.80 1.39
CA THR A 74 -8.79 -12.95 2.26
C THR A 74 -9.47 -11.61 2.54
N LEU A 75 -10.79 -11.61 2.61
CA LEU A 75 -11.58 -10.46 3.04
C LEU A 75 -11.99 -10.70 4.49
N VAL A 76 -11.39 -9.96 5.42
CA VAL A 76 -11.67 -10.14 6.86
C VAL A 76 -12.59 -9.04 7.34
N TRP A 77 -13.59 -9.36 8.16
CA TRP A 77 -14.45 -8.35 8.75
C TRP A 77 -14.69 -8.61 10.23
N ALA A 78 -14.89 -7.55 11.01
CA ALA A 78 -15.26 -7.65 12.42
C ALA A 78 -16.49 -6.81 12.72
N ASP A 79 -17.27 -7.33 13.64
CA ASP A 79 -18.35 -6.61 14.30
C ASP A 79 -17.79 -5.95 15.57
N ALA A 80 -17.82 -4.62 15.63
CA ALA A 80 -17.50 -3.84 16.82
C ALA A 80 -18.72 -3.04 17.30
N THR A 81 -19.93 -3.45 16.89
CA THR A 81 -21.20 -2.83 17.31
C THR A 81 -21.73 -3.46 18.59
N ASP A 82 -22.65 -2.77 19.26
CA ASP A 82 -23.34 -3.28 20.46
C ASP A 82 -24.45 -4.32 20.14
N GLY A 83 -24.54 -4.80 18.90
CA GLY A 83 -25.57 -5.76 18.46
C GLY A 83 -26.98 -5.18 18.32
N THR A 84 -27.15 -3.87 18.49
CA THR A 84 -28.45 -3.17 18.44
C THR A 84 -28.82 -2.65 17.04
N GLY A 85 -27.90 -2.76 16.07
CA GLY A 85 -28.09 -2.29 14.71
C GLY A 85 -28.99 -3.19 13.87
N GLN A 86 -29.88 -2.57 13.10
CA GLN A 86 -30.69 -3.24 12.08
C GLN A 86 -30.51 -2.52 10.74
N PRO A 87 -29.99 -3.17 9.69
CA PRO A 87 -29.56 -4.58 9.59
C PRO A 87 -28.30 -4.89 10.41
N SER A 88 -28.07 -6.17 10.73
CA SER A 88 -26.83 -6.58 11.42
C SER A 88 -25.61 -6.49 10.48
N PRO A 89 -24.38 -6.30 11.01
CA PRO A 89 -23.16 -6.35 10.20
C PRO A 89 -23.01 -7.62 9.35
N ALA A 90 -23.46 -8.77 9.88
CA ALA A 90 -23.49 -10.04 9.15
C ALA A 90 -24.42 -9.98 7.92
N GLU A 91 -25.59 -9.35 8.03
CA GLU A 91 -26.52 -9.15 6.92
C GLU A 91 -25.96 -8.19 5.86
N ILE A 92 -25.23 -7.15 6.29
CA ILE A 92 -24.53 -6.23 5.38
C ILE A 92 -23.48 -7.02 4.58
N MET A 93 -22.66 -7.82 5.26
CA MET A 93 -21.66 -8.64 4.60
C MET A 93 -22.28 -9.69 3.67
N ALA A 94 -23.41 -10.29 4.04
CA ALA A 94 -24.15 -11.19 3.15
C ALA A 94 -24.67 -10.49 1.89
N ARG A 95 -24.99 -9.19 1.95
CA ARG A 95 -25.34 -8.39 0.76
C ARG A 95 -24.11 -8.08 -0.09
N VAL A 96 -22.99 -7.72 0.53
CA VAL A 96 -21.69 -7.44 -0.12
C VAL A 96 -21.21 -8.66 -0.91
N THR A 97 -21.33 -9.86 -0.32
CA THR A 97 -20.80 -11.11 -0.88
C THR A 97 -21.82 -11.88 -1.73
N ARG A 98 -23.03 -11.35 -1.95
CA ARG A 98 -24.12 -12.05 -2.66
C ARG A 98 -23.75 -12.58 -4.05
N GLY A 99 -22.83 -11.93 -4.75
CA GLY A 99 -22.36 -12.33 -6.08
C GLY A 99 -21.06 -13.14 -6.10
N PHE A 100 -20.53 -13.53 -4.93
CA PHE A 100 -19.25 -14.25 -4.85
C PHE A 100 -19.45 -15.71 -5.28
N SER A 101 -18.44 -16.27 -5.94
CA SER A 101 -18.34 -17.71 -6.20
C SER A 101 -18.14 -18.48 -4.89
N GLY A 102 -18.37 -19.80 -4.92
CA GLY A 102 -18.11 -20.64 -3.75
C GLY A 102 -16.66 -20.63 -3.26
N SER A 103 -15.68 -20.37 -4.15
CA SER A 103 -14.27 -20.20 -3.75
C SER A 103 -14.05 -18.86 -3.07
N GLN A 104 -14.58 -17.78 -3.64
CA GLN A 104 -14.49 -16.43 -3.08
C GLN A 104 -15.14 -16.34 -1.70
N LEU A 105 -16.30 -17.00 -1.49
CA LEU A 105 -16.97 -17.03 -0.19
C LEU A 105 -16.13 -17.68 0.91
N ARG A 106 -15.28 -18.67 0.58
CA ARG A 106 -14.39 -19.32 1.55
C ARG A 106 -13.25 -18.40 2.02
N LEU A 107 -12.95 -17.37 1.25
CA LEU A 107 -11.92 -16.37 1.56
C LEU A 107 -12.47 -15.21 2.39
N VAL A 108 -13.77 -15.15 2.62
CA VAL A 108 -14.40 -14.17 3.51
C VAL A 108 -14.43 -14.74 4.92
N LYS A 109 -13.78 -14.05 5.87
CA LYS A 109 -13.69 -14.49 7.27
C LYS A 109 -14.20 -13.43 8.22
N GLN A 110 -14.94 -13.86 9.24
CA GLN A 110 -15.31 -13.01 10.36
C GLN A 110 -14.26 -13.14 11.46
N ALA A 111 -13.69 -12.03 11.90
CA ALA A 111 -12.83 -11.96 13.07
C ALA A 111 -13.66 -11.71 14.34
N ALA A 112 -13.15 -12.17 15.48
CA ALA A 112 -13.84 -12.06 16.76
C ALA A 112 -13.97 -10.61 17.27
N SER A 113 -13.03 -9.74 16.91
CA SER A 113 -13.03 -8.33 17.31
C SER A 113 -12.23 -7.47 16.35
N GLY A 114 -12.53 -6.17 16.30
CA GLY A 114 -11.79 -5.17 15.52
C GLY A 114 -10.29 -5.11 15.87
N THR A 115 -9.92 -5.44 17.10
CA THR A 115 -8.50 -5.46 17.55
C THR A 115 -7.72 -6.67 17.05
N GLN A 116 -8.40 -7.74 16.59
CA GLN A 116 -7.76 -8.94 16.08
C GLN A 116 -7.39 -8.84 14.59
N LEU A 117 -7.97 -7.88 13.86
CA LEU A 117 -7.74 -7.70 12.41
C LEU A 117 -6.26 -7.54 12.02
N PRO A 118 -5.43 -6.77 12.73
CA PRO A 118 -4.00 -6.67 12.42
C PRO A 118 -3.25 -8.01 12.57
N PHE A 119 -3.78 -8.94 13.38
CA PHE A 119 -3.19 -10.27 13.57
C PHE A 119 -3.69 -11.27 12.52
N GLU A 120 -4.94 -11.14 12.06
CA GLU A 120 -5.48 -11.93 10.94
C GLU A 120 -4.88 -11.50 9.59
N CYS A 121 -4.47 -10.23 9.48
CA CYS A 121 -3.90 -9.62 8.28
C CYS A 121 -2.52 -9.00 8.57
N PRO A 122 -1.50 -9.81 8.88
CA PRO A 122 -0.17 -9.30 9.19
C PRO A 122 0.49 -8.70 7.93
N GLN A 123 1.03 -7.49 8.05
CA GLN A 123 1.79 -6.87 6.98
C GLN A 123 3.27 -7.28 7.04
N ASN A 124 3.86 -7.50 5.88
CA ASN A 124 5.30 -7.66 5.73
C ASN A 124 6.03 -6.29 5.82
N PHE A 125 7.36 -6.31 5.77
CA PHE A 125 8.18 -5.08 5.81
C PHE A 125 7.92 -4.11 4.64
N ASN A 126 7.30 -4.56 3.56
CA ASN A 126 6.88 -3.72 2.43
C ASN A 126 5.45 -3.18 2.59
N GLY A 127 4.78 -3.47 3.71
CA GLY A 127 3.43 -2.98 3.99
C GLY A 127 2.31 -3.76 3.29
N PHE A 128 2.60 -4.94 2.75
CA PHE A 128 1.61 -5.81 2.10
C PHE A 128 1.20 -6.97 3.02
N SER A 129 -0.09 -7.30 3.02
CA SER A 129 -0.62 -8.49 3.68
C SER A 129 -1.18 -9.49 2.65
N GLU A 130 -1.46 -10.70 3.11
CA GLU A 130 -2.21 -11.71 2.33
C GLU A 130 -3.72 -11.40 2.32
N CYS A 131 -4.16 -10.37 3.05
CA CYS A 131 -5.54 -9.93 3.03
C CYS A 131 -5.78 -8.98 1.85
N TYR A 132 -6.94 -9.12 1.23
CA TYR A 132 -7.39 -8.20 0.22
C TYR A 132 -7.77 -6.84 0.84
N ALA A 133 -8.55 -6.88 1.91
CA ALA A 133 -8.94 -5.75 2.75
C ALA A 133 -9.51 -6.27 4.06
N ALA A 134 -9.60 -5.41 5.06
CA ALA A 134 -10.39 -5.69 6.25
C ALA A 134 -11.39 -4.59 6.59
N VAL A 135 -12.54 -4.96 7.16
CA VAL A 135 -13.63 -4.01 7.47
C VAL A 135 -14.06 -4.16 8.93
N ILE A 136 -14.13 -3.03 9.65
CA ILE A 136 -14.66 -2.96 11.02
C ILE A 136 -15.96 -2.19 10.98
N PHE A 137 -17.05 -2.78 11.43
CA PHE A 137 -18.30 -2.08 11.64
C PHE A 137 -18.31 -1.52 13.05
N ASN A 138 -18.14 -0.20 13.20
CA ASN A 138 -18.11 0.47 14.51
C ASN A 138 -19.53 0.79 15.00
N ALA A 139 -20.42 1.21 14.10
CA ALA A 139 -21.80 1.50 14.45
C ALA A 139 -22.72 1.29 13.23
N VAL A 140 -23.79 0.50 13.40
CA VAL A 140 -24.85 0.37 12.41
C VAL A 140 -26.14 0.93 13.01
N PRO A 141 -26.64 2.08 12.54
CA PRO A 141 -27.87 2.66 13.06
C PRO A 141 -29.08 1.86 12.55
N ALA A 142 -30.13 1.77 13.37
CA ALA A 142 -31.40 1.14 12.98
C ALA A 142 -32.22 1.99 11.98
N SER A 143 -31.93 3.29 11.89
CA SER A 143 -32.60 4.19 10.94
C SER A 143 -31.90 4.18 9.58
N PRO A 144 -32.63 4.05 8.46
CA PRO A 144 -32.05 4.07 7.12
C PRO A 144 -31.49 5.46 6.72
N THR A 145 -31.81 6.52 7.47
CA THR A 145 -31.32 7.88 7.19
C THR A 145 -29.95 8.16 7.80
N THR A 146 -29.51 7.34 8.75
CA THR A 146 -28.25 7.55 9.45
C THR A 146 -27.17 6.71 8.77
N PRO A 147 -26.00 7.29 8.43
CA PRO A 147 -24.94 6.54 7.76
C PRO A 147 -24.33 5.50 8.68
N ILE A 148 -23.89 4.38 8.09
CA ILE A 148 -23.15 3.33 8.79
C ILE A 148 -21.74 3.85 9.10
N ASN A 149 -21.29 3.67 10.34
CA ASN A 149 -19.92 3.95 10.75
C ASN A 149 -19.08 2.68 10.61
N TYR A 150 -18.18 2.66 9.64
CA TYR A 150 -17.26 1.56 9.40
C TYR A 150 -15.87 2.08 9.06
N THR A 151 -14.87 1.27 9.36
CA THR A 151 -13.46 1.51 9.04
C THR A 151 -13.00 0.45 8.05
N ILE A 152 -12.42 0.88 6.93
CA ILE A 152 -11.72 -0.04 6.01
C ILE A 152 -10.22 0.03 6.33
N LEU A 153 -9.62 -1.12 6.59
CA LEU A 153 -8.18 -1.30 6.69
C LEU A 153 -7.66 -1.80 5.35
N ALA A 154 -6.67 -1.10 4.84
CA ALA A 154 -6.00 -1.42 3.58
C ALA A 154 -4.48 -1.46 3.80
N ASP A 155 -3.80 -2.13 2.88
CA ASP A 155 -2.36 -2.30 2.95
C ASP A 155 -1.60 -0.99 2.80
N SER A 156 -0.57 -0.78 3.64
CA SER A 156 0.27 0.42 3.59
C SER A 156 1.18 0.44 2.35
N GLY A 157 1.48 -0.74 1.78
CA GLY A 157 2.24 -0.92 0.55
C GLY A 157 1.47 -0.58 -0.74
N LEU A 158 0.19 -0.24 -0.66
CA LEU A 158 -0.62 0.11 -1.84
C LEU A 158 -0.36 1.57 -2.25
N PHE A 159 0.75 1.80 -2.95
CA PHE A 159 1.18 3.12 -3.42
C PHE A 159 1.20 3.27 -4.94
N HIS A 160 0.80 2.24 -5.70
CA HIS A 160 0.76 2.33 -7.15
C HIS A 160 -0.47 3.09 -7.64
N ILE A 161 -0.23 4.11 -8.46
CA ILE A 161 -1.26 4.99 -9.01
C ILE A 161 -1.12 4.99 -10.54
N ASP A 162 -2.18 4.57 -11.22
CA ASP A 162 -2.30 4.64 -12.67
C ASP A 162 -3.71 5.09 -13.03
N VAL A 163 -3.86 6.43 -13.09
CA VAL A 163 -5.14 7.09 -13.33
C VAL A 163 -5.58 6.94 -14.79
N VAL A 164 -4.64 6.76 -15.72
CA VAL A 164 -4.91 6.66 -17.16
C VAL A 164 -5.48 5.29 -17.51
N ARG A 165 -4.95 4.22 -16.90
CA ARG A 165 -5.38 2.84 -17.16
C ARG A 165 -6.36 2.30 -16.12
N HIS A 166 -6.71 3.09 -15.11
CA HIS A 166 -7.58 2.68 -14.01
C HIS A 166 -7.09 1.44 -13.26
N LYS A 167 -5.78 1.36 -13.07
CA LYS A 167 -5.10 0.25 -12.37
C LYS A 167 -4.43 0.69 -11.08
N SER A 168 -4.86 1.83 -10.54
CA SER A 168 -4.44 2.30 -9.22
C SER A 168 -4.84 1.28 -8.16
N ASP A 169 -3.97 1.07 -7.17
CA ASP A 169 -4.23 0.14 -6.07
C ASP A 169 -5.49 0.54 -5.29
N PHE A 170 -5.71 1.85 -5.13
CA PHE A 170 -6.91 2.39 -4.49
C PHE A 170 -8.19 2.11 -5.28
N GLU A 171 -8.14 2.20 -6.61
CA GLU A 171 -9.28 1.93 -7.50
C GLU A 171 -9.63 0.45 -7.57
N THR A 172 -8.62 -0.41 -7.52
CA THR A 172 -8.79 -1.85 -7.62
C THR A 172 -9.17 -2.49 -6.30
N ARG A 173 -8.73 -1.96 -5.14
CA ARG A 173 -9.03 -2.53 -3.81
C ARG A 173 -9.99 -1.68 -2.98
N VAL A 174 -9.51 -0.54 -2.46
CA VAL A 174 -10.20 0.25 -1.42
C VAL A 174 -11.55 0.77 -1.89
N LEU A 175 -11.59 1.34 -3.10
CA LEU A 175 -12.80 1.92 -3.67
C LEU A 175 -13.89 0.88 -3.93
N ARG A 176 -13.51 -0.35 -4.27
CA ARG A 176 -14.46 -1.46 -4.51
C ARG A 176 -15.13 -1.90 -3.23
N VAL A 177 -14.35 -2.07 -2.16
CA VAL A 177 -14.87 -2.45 -0.83
C VAL A 177 -15.81 -1.36 -0.33
N CYS A 178 -15.41 -0.09 -0.44
CA CYS A 178 -16.26 1.04 -0.07
C CYS A 178 -17.57 1.06 -0.87
N GLY A 179 -17.49 0.89 -2.20
CA GLY A 179 -18.65 0.81 -3.07
C GLY A 179 -19.56 -0.39 -2.76
N ALA A 180 -19.00 -1.53 -2.37
CA ALA A 180 -19.80 -2.70 -2.01
C ALA A 180 -20.54 -2.52 -0.67
N CYS A 181 -19.90 -1.92 0.34
CA CYS A 181 -20.52 -1.67 1.65
C CYS A 181 -21.65 -0.63 1.60
N THR A 182 -21.54 0.38 0.72
CA THR A 182 -22.45 1.54 0.72
C THR A 182 -23.23 1.76 -0.58
N GLY A 183 -22.97 0.97 -1.62
CA GLY A 183 -23.53 1.22 -2.96
C GLY A 183 -23.04 2.51 -3.62
N CYS A 184 -21.89 3.06 -3.19
CA CYS A 184 -21.44 4.39 -3.61
C CYS A 184 -21.00 4.50 -5.08
N VAL A 185 -21.44 5.60 -5.73
CA VAL A 185 -20.87 6.16 -6.95
C VAL A 185 -19.73 7.11 -6.56
N VAL A 186 -18.53 6.92 -7.11
CA VAL A 186 -17.36 7.77 -6.83
C VAL A 186 -17.29 8.88 -7.88
N VAL A 187 -17.28 10.14 -7.43
CA VAL A 187 -17.02 11.32 -8.28
C VAL A 187 -15.65 11.87 -7.90
N VAL A 188 -14.68 11.78 -8.81
CA VAL A 188 -13.32 12.31 -8.59
C VAL A 188 -13.31 13.79 -9.00
N ASN A 189 -13.04 14.69 -8.05
CA ASN A 189 -12.87 16.13 -8.32
C ASN A 189 -11.41 16.56 -8.05
N LYS A 190 -10.87 17.46 -8.88
CA LYS A 190 -9.42 17.73 -9.03
C LYS A 190 -8.72 18.42 -7.84
N SER A 191 -9.43 18.85 -6.79
CA SER A 191 -8.83 19.65 -5.70
C SER A 191 -8.68 18.94 -4.37
N THR A 192 -9.29 17.77 -4.19
CA THR A 192 -9.25 17.00 -2.94
C THR A 192 -9.36 15.53 -3.29
N GLY A 193 -8.54 14.69 -2.67
CA GLY A 193 -8.50 13.24 -2.93
C GLY A 193 -9.86 12.55 -2.86
N ILE A 194 -9.89 11.29 -3.27
CA ILE A 194 -11.07 10.41 -3.37
C ILE A 194 -12.10 10.70 -2.27
N ILE A 195 -13.17 11.42 -2.62
CA ILE A 195 -14.34 11.62 -1.77
C ILE A 195 -15.33 10.51 -2.13
N CYS A 196 -15.35 9.43 -1.34
CA CYS A 196 -16.56 8.61 -1.30
C CYS A 196 -17.64 9.45 -0.59
N PRO A 197 -18.85 9.61 -1.16
CA PRO A 197 -19.94 10.31 -0.50
C PRO A 197 -20.52 9.42 0.61
N ALA A 198 -19.73 9.17 1.65
CA ALA A 198 -20.19 8.68 2.93
C ALA A 198 -19.87 9.79 3.92
N LYS A 199 -20.92 10.43 4.45
CA LYS A 199 -20.82 11.56 5.39
C LYS A 199 -20.16 11.20 6.74
N SER A 200 -19.63 9.98 6.90
CA SER A 200 -18.96 9.48 8.11
C SER A 200 -18.14 8.18 7.88
N SER A 201 -17.37 8.06 6.79
CA SER A 201 -16.42 6.94 6.64
C SER A 201 -14.99 7.41 6.87
N THR A 202 -14.34 6.89 7.91
CA THR A 202 -12.91 7.12 8.15
C THR A 202 -12.14 6.05 7.39
N ILE A 203 -11.55 6.42 6.25
CA ILE A 203 -10.51 5.61 5.64
C ILE A 203 -9.25 5.86 6.46
N SER A 204 -8.97 4.96 7.41
CA SER A 204 -7.72 4.96 8.15
C SER A 204 -6.60 4.49 7.23
N LEU A 205 -6.09 5.39 6.39
CA LEU A 205 -4.79 5.19 5.77
C LEU A 205 -3.77 5.12 6.92
N PRO A 206 -2.89 4.12 6.95
CA PRO A 206 -1.81 4.09 7.92
C PRO A 206 -1.06 5.42 7.81
N ARG A 207 -0.95 6.11 8.93
CA ARG A 207 -0.32 7.43 9.09
C ARG A 207 0.96 7.41 8.25
N GLN A 208 0.98 8.18 7.15
CA GLN A 208 2.20 8.47 6.43
C GLN A 208 3.17 8.99 7.48
N VAL A 209 4.18 8.18 7.84
CA VAL A 209 5.32 8.67 8.58
C VAL A 209 5.92 9.71 7.66
N ALA A 210 5.71 10.98 8.01
CA ALA A 210 6.28 12.10 7.30
C ALA A 210 7.78 11.81 7.12
N PRO A 211 8.36 12.02 5.92
CA PRO A 211 9.79 11.93 5.76
C PRO A 211 10.41 12.89 6.78
N ALA A 212 11.23 12.34 7.67
CA ALA A 212 11.96 13.11 8.66
C ALA A 212 12.66 14.27 7.94
N THR A 213 12.20 15.49 8.23
CA THR A 213 12.85 16.72 7.81
C THR A 213 14.26 16.67 8.37
N LYS A 214 15.24 16.52 7.48
CA LYS A 214 16.64 16.65 7.81
C LYS A 214 16.87 18.02 8.45
N LEU A 215 17.42 18.02 9.66
CA LEU A 215 18.27 19.07 10.22
C LEU A 215 19.60 18.41 10.55
#